data_AF-R1C6H9-F1
#
_entry.id   AF-R1C6H9-F1
#
_cell.length_a   1.000
_cell.length_b   1.000
_cell.length_c   1.000
_cell.angle_alpha   90.00
_cell.angle_beta   90.00
_cell.angle_gamma   90.00
#
_symmetry.space_group_name_H-M   'P 1'
#
loop_
_entity.id
_entity.type
_entity.pdbx_description
1 polymer ?
#
loop_
_entity_poly.entity_id
_entity_poly.type
_entity_poly.pdbx_seq_one_letter_code
_entity_poly.pdbx_strand_id
1 'polypeptide(L)'
;MSHAGASPHWEKLWAQDGGLPKGTRFDVAGVARPLAAELSRRSKPGPGARALVPGCGRAYDALALARHGYASVVAVDLSPAACEAAREELQASGGSAGGGGAWRVRYVGVMLDPTSVDALAAAVPPRHPNVTGQQHLTLCFEPAAAELAAALPLLGTLCTLRVEAEASDSRGQAVTVALATPELADSLGAITAGGSGRRDSPHITLSTADGVEACYSNELVRREGVPLPRATAPLLVTGKYDLIWDCTFLCALEPAARGRWAEQMRALLAPGGELLTAVFPIGERDGGPPFAMSVPRVRSLLEPVGFEAAVVRDNLPHEEQHRRPSDELSSVRTRGTALVSWRLRSTK
;
A
#
# COMPACT_ATOMS: atom_id res chain seq x y z
N MET A 1 1.27 -7.75 20.57
CA MET A 1 -0.08 -7.16 20.37
C MET A 1 -0.47 -7.45 18.94
N SER A 2 -1.67 -7.96 18.66
CA SER A 2 -2.10 -8.26 17.28
C SER A 2 -2.38 -6.96 16.53
N HIS A 3 -1.63 -6.66 15.46
CA HIS A 3 -1.94 -5.51 14.61
C HIS A 3 -3.34 -5.68 13.99
N ALA A 4 -4.17 -4.64 14.04
CA ALA A 4 -5.48 -4.64 13.40
C ALA A 4 -5.31 -4.79 11.87
N GLY A 5 -5.81 -5.90 11.31
CA GLY A 5 -5.64 -6.25 9.90
C GLY A 5 -4.54 -7.28 9.62
N ALA A 6 -3.68 -7.59 10.60
CA ALA A 6 -2.76 -8.72 10.47
C ALA A 6 -3.52 -10.04 10.47
N SER A 7 -3.11 -10.96 9.61
CA SER A 7 -3.67 -12.30 9.58
C SER A 7 -2.95 -13.16 10.61
N PRO A 8 -3.63 -13.68 11.66
CA PRO A 8 -3.00 -14.56 12.64
C PRO A 8 -2.44 -15.84 11.99
N HIS A 9 -3.09 -16.29 10.91
CA HIS A 9 -2.62 -17.44 10.13
C HIS A 9 -1.28 -17.17 9.47
N TRP A 10 -1.16 -16.07 8.71
CA TRP A 10 0.10 -15.73 8.02
C TRP A 10 1.20 -15.34 9.00
N GLU A 11 0.85 -14.63 10.06
CA GLU A 11 1.80 -14.29 11.12
C GLU A 11 2.39 -15.54 11.77
N LYS A 12 1.55 -16.54 12.09
CA LYS A 12 2.03 -17.83 12.61
C LYS A 12 2.94 -18.57 11.64
N LEU A 13 2.77 -18.40 10.32
CA LEU A 13 3.64 -19.05 9.33
C LEU A 13 4.98 -18.33 9.16
N TRP A 14 5.02 -17.02 9.32
CA TRP A 14 6.23 -16.20 9.23
C TRP A 14 7.03 -16.16 10.53
N ALA A 15 6.37 -16.09 11.68
CA ALA A 15 6.96 -15.97 13.01
C ALA A 15 7.25 -17.32 13.71
N GLN A 16 7.41 -18.41 12.93
CA GLN A 16 7.80 -19.72 13.50
C GLN A 16 9.18 -19.65 14.17
N ASP A 17 9.58 -20.69 14.92
CA ASP A 17 10.82 -20.70 15.72
C ASP A 17 12.04 -20.17 14.94
N GLY A 18 12.40 -18.90 15.19
CA GLY A 18 13.51 -18.19 14.53
C GLY A 18 13.22 -17.50 13.19
N GLY A 19 11.97 -17.46 12.75
CA GLY A 19 11.51 -16.90 11.47
C GLY A 19 11.48 -17.92 10.32
N LEU A 20 10.74 -17.61 9.25
CA LEU A 20 10.65 -18.49 8.07
C LEU A 20 11.98 -18.56 7.30
N PRO A 21 12.66 -19.71 7.18
CA PRO A 21 13.91 -19.79 6.42
C PRO A 21 13.71 -19.49 4.92
N LYS A 22 14.64 -18.76 4.32
CA LYS A 22 14.60 -18.43 2.88
C LYS A 22 14.53 -19.70 2.03
N GLY A 23 13.72 -19.67 0.98
CA GLY A 23 13.60 -20.79 0.05
C GLY A 23 12.74 -21.95 0.56
N THR A 24 12.02 -21.76 1.66
CA THR A 24 11.12 -22.76 2.24
C THR A 24 9.66 -22.32 2.10
N ARG A 25 8.73 -23.29 2.07
CA ARG A 25 7.28 -23.05 1.97
C ARG A 25 6.88 -22.16 0.77
N PHE A 26 6.51 -20.92 0.99
CA PHE A 26 6.10 -19.98 -0.05
C PHE A 26 7.20 -18.95 -0.37
N ASP A 27 8.30 -18.93 0.40
CA ASP A 27 9.46 -18.10 0.10
C ASP A 27 10.30 -18.77 -1.00
N VAL A 28 10.48 -18.08 -2.13
CA VAL A 28 11.25 -18.58 -3.29
C VAL A 28 12.73 -18.15 -3.28
N ALA A 29 13.20 -17.54 -2.18
CA ALA A 29 14.57 -17.04 -1.97
C ALA A 29 15.08 -16.05 -3.03
N GLY A 30 14.18 -15.25 -3.62
CA GLY A 30 14.53 -14.28 -4.64
C GLY A 30 13.32 -13.76 -5.40
N VAL A 31 13.60 -13.08 -6.50
CA VAL A 31 12.56 -12.56 -7.40
C VAL A 31 11.77 -13.72 -7.99
N ALA A 32 10.45 -13.60 -8.02
CA ALA A 32 9.59 -14.57 -8.68
C ALA A 32 10.00 -14.70 -10.15
N ARG A 33 10.26 -15.94 -10.60
CA ARG A 33 10.68 -16.21 -11.98
C ARG A 33 9.75 -15.60 -13.05
N PRO A 34 8.40 -15.60 -12.89
CA PRO A 34 7.53 -14.92 -13.84
C PRO A 34 7.81 -13.42 -13.94
N LEU A 35 8.07 -12.75 -12.81
CA LEU A 35 8.38 -11.32 -12.80
C LEU A 35 9.76 -11.05 -13.40
N ALA A 36 10.78 -11.82 -13.01
CA ALA A 36 12.13 -11.65 -13.54
C ALA A 36 12.17 -11.77 -15.07
N ALA A 37 11.50 -12.79 -15.60
CA ALA A 37 11.37 -12.98 -17.04
C ALA A 37 10.58 -11.83 -17.69
N GLU A 38 9.51 -11.37 -17.07
CA GLU A 38 8.73 -10.25 -17.60
C GLU A 38 9.50 -8.92 -17.60
N LEU A 39 10.25 -8.60 -16.54
CA LEU A 39 11.06 -7.39 -16.46
C LEU A 39 12.19 -7.39 -17.50
N SER A 40 12.73 -8.57 -17.86
CA SER A 40 13.73 -8.69 -18.93
C SER A 40 13.18 -8.34 -20.33
N ARG A 41 11.86 -8.49 -20.52
CA ARG A 41 11.17 -8.19 -21.79
C ARG A 41 10.62 -6.77 -21.85
N ARG A 42 10.47 -6.12 -20.70
CA ARG A 42 9.84 -4.80 -20.59
C ARG A 42 10.83 -3.67 -20.78
N SER A 43 10.35 -2.62 -21.44
CA SER A 43 11.01 -1.32 -21.37
C SER A 43 11.00 -0.78 -19.94
N LYS A 44 11.89 0.18 -19.66
CA LYS A 44 11.88 0.92 -18.40
C LYS A 44 10.56 1.70 -18.27
N PRO A 45 10.01 1.83 -17.05
CA PRO A 45 8.80 2.60 -16.86
C PRO A 45 9.06 4.10 -17.07
N GLY A 46 7.99 4.87 -17.31
CA GLY A 46 8.11 6.32 -17.44
C GLY A 46 8.54 7.00 -16.13
N PRO A 47 9.04 8.26 -16.19
CA PRO A 47 9.39 9.02 -15.00
C PRO A 47 8.24 9.10 -14.00
N GLY A 48 8.53 8.85 -12.72
CA GLY A 48 7.54 8.92 -11.64
C GLY A 48 6.63 7.69 -11.50
N ALA A 49 6.77 6.67 -12.35
CA ALA A 49 5.91 5.49 -12.30
C ALA A 49 5.96 4.77 -10.95
N ARG A 50 4.79 4.34 -10.48
CA ARG A 50 4.57 3.73 -9.16
C ARG A 50 4.11 2.28 -9.30
N ALA A 51 4.63 1.41 -8.44
CA ALA A 51 4.21 0.01 -8.39
C ALA A 51 3.70 -0.41 -7.00
N LEU A 52 2.81 -1.40 -6.96
CA LEU A 52 2.32 -2.07 -5.75
C LEU A 52 2.58 -3.57 -5.81
N VAL A 53 3.05 -4.15 -4.72
CA VAL A 53 3.23 -5.59 -4.53
C VAL A 53 2.45 -6.04 -3.28
N PRO A 54 1.22 -6.57 -3.41
CA PRO A 54 0.51 -7.17 -2.29
C PRO A 54 1.03 -8.57 -1.98
N GLY A 55 1.07 -8.93 -0.68
CA GLY A 55 1.65 -10.19 -0.22
C GLY A 55 3.15 -10.24 -0.46
N CYS A 56 3.86 -9.16 -0.14
CA CYS A 56 5.23 -8.97 -0.59
C CYS A 56 6.24 -9.93 0.04
N GLY A 57 5.92 -10.59 1.17
CA GLY A 57 6.86 -11.43 1.90
C GLY A 57 8.13 -10.66 2.24
N ARG A 58 9.30 -11.17 1.80
CA ARG A 58 10.60 -10.49 1.95
C ARG A 58 10.88 -9.37 0.92
N ALA A 59 9.87 -8.97 0.16
CA ALA A 59 9.93 -7.87 -0.80
C ALA A 59 10.94 -8.03 -1.95
N TYR A 60 11.32 -9.27 -2.31
CA TYR A 60 12.22 -9.51 -3.45
C TYR A 60 11.70 -8.92 -4.75
N ASP A 61 10.41 -9.10 -5.04
CA ASP A 61 9.76 -8.57 -6.24
C ASP A 61 9.68 -7.04 -6.22
N ALA A 62 9.45 -6.44 -5.04
CA ALA A 62 9.44 -5.00 -4.89
C ALA A 62 10.83 -4.39 -5.15
N LEU A 63 11.88 -5.03 -4.65
CA LEU A 63 13.28 -4.69 -4.96
C LEU A 63 13.59 -4.82 -6.45
N ALA A 64 13.09 -5.87 -7.10
CA ALA A 64 13.26 -6.05 -8.54
C ALA A 64 12.60 -4.93 -9.34
N LEU A 65 11.38 -4.53 -8.97
CA LEU A 65 10.68 -3.41 -9.59
C LEU A 65 11.40 -2.08 -9.37
N ALA A 66 11.90 -1.81 -8.16
CA ALA A 66 12.68 -0.62 -7.87
C ALA A 66 13.97 -0.57 -8.73
N ARG A 67 14.73 -1.68 -8.79
CA ARG A 67 15.90 -1.82 -9.67
C ARG A 67 15.55 -1.74 -11.15
N HIS A 68 14.34 -2.14 -11.53
CA HIS A 68 13.85 -1.99 -12.89
C HIS A 68 13.56 -0.53 -13.25
N GLY A 69 13.41 0.38 -12.28
CA GLY A 69 13.32 1.82 -12.51
C GLY A 69 11.97 2.45 -12.15
N TYR A 70 11.10 1.75 -11.42
CA TYR A 70 9.92 2.38 -10.81
C TYR A 70 10.37 3.39 -9.76
N ALA A 71 9.83 4.61 -9.81
CA ALA A 71 10.21 5.70 -8.92
C ALA A 71 9.75 5.47 -7.47
N SER A 72 8.65 4.75 -7.30
CA SER A 72 8.13 4.34 -6.00
C SER A 72 7.56 2.93 -6.09
N VAL A 73 7.92 2.06 -5.15
CA VAL A 73 7.34 0.73 -5.03
C VAL A 73 6.79 0.57 -3.62
N VAL A 74 5.50 0.32 -3.52
CA VAL A 74 4.82 0.02 -2.26
C VAL A 74 4.69 -1.50 -2.14
N ALA A 75 5.15 -2.03 -1.01
CA ALA A 75 5.11 -3.46 -0.72
C ALA A 75 4.30 -3.66 0.56
N VAL A 76 3.28 -4.51 0.53
CA VAL A 76 2.38 -4.74 1.68
C VAL A 76 2.25 -6.22 1.98
N ASP A 77 2.16 -6.56 3.26
CA ASP A 77 1.90 -7.92 3.72
C ASP A 77 0.94 -7.90 4.92
N LEU A 78 0.22 -9.01 5.12
CA LEU A 78 -0.70 -9.20 6.24
C LEU A 78 0.02 -9.78 7.48
N SER A 79 1.31 -10.06 7.39
CA SER A 79 2.15 -10.50 8.51
C SER A 79 3.17 -9.41 8.89
N PRO A 80 3.10 -8.90 10.14
CA PRO A 80 4.17 -8.09 10.71
C PRO A 80 5.57 -8.72 10.58
N ALA A 81 5.71 -10.03 10.85
CA ALA A 81 6.98 -10.75 10.71
C ALA A 81 7.48 -10.79 9.25
N ALA A 82 6.59 -10.90 8.25
CA ALA A 82 6.95 -10.76 6.85
C ALA A 82 7.50 -9.35 6.54
N CYS A 83 6.87 -8.31 7.11
CA CYS A 83 7.31 -6.93 6.93
C CYS A 83 8.68 -6.66 7.58
N GLU A 84 8.97 -7.26 8.73
CA GLU A 84 10.31 -7.24 9.34
C GLU A 84 11.33 -7.95 8.46
N ALA A 85 11.01 -9.15 7.99
CA ALA A 85 11.83 -9.93 7.07
C ALA A 85 12.12 -9.19 5.75
N ALA A 86 11.17 -8.38 5.25
CA ALA A 86 11.38 -7.49 4.11
C ALA A 86 12.38 -6.36 4.41
N ARG A 87 12.28 -5.73 5.59
CA ARG A 87 13.21 -4.66 5.99
C ARG A 87 14.64 -5.17 6.09
N GLU A 88 14.83 -6.36 6.65
CA GLU A 88 16.14 -7.03 6.69
C GLU A 88 16.69 -7.29 5.29
N GLU A 89 15.85 -7.78 4.37
CA GLU A 89 16.24 -8.03 2.98
C GLU A 89 16.68 -6.74 2.27
N LEU A 90 15.94 -5.65 2.46
CA LEU A 90 16.24 -4.34 1.91
C LEU A 90 17.61 -3.83 2.39
N GLN A 91 17.93 -4.03 3.68
CA GLN A 91 19.21 -3.66 4.25
C GLN A 91 20.35 -4.53 3.69
N ALA A 92 20.16 -5.85 3.64
CA ALA A 92 21.17 -6.79 3.16
C ALA A 92 21.47 -6.64 1.66
N SER A 93 20.46 -6.29 0.85
CA SER A 93 20.57 -6.11 -0.60
C SER A 93 21.36 -4.87 -1.05
N GLY A 94 22.07 -4.20 -0.14
CA GLY A 94 22.90 -3.05 -0.45
C GLY A 94 22.08 -1.83 -0.88
N GLY A 95 20.89 -1.65 -0.29
CA GLY A 95 20.09 -0.44 -0.39
C GLY A 95 20.77 0.78 0.24
N SER A 96 22.00 1.11 -0.18
CA SER A 96 22.39 2.51 -0.26
C SER A 96 21.50 3.12 -1.34
N ALA A 97 20.45 3.82 -0.93
CA ALA A 97 20.15 5.04 -1.66
C ALA A 97 21.46 5.82 -1.75
N GLY A 98 21.87 6.18 -2.96
CA GLY A 98 23.02 7.04 -3.14
C GLY A 98 22.85 8.30 -2.27
N GLY A 99 23.85 8.56 -1.44
CA GLY A 99 23.92 9.71 -0.54
C GLY A 99 23.88 9.31 0.93
N GLY A 100 25.03 9.33 1.59
CA GLY A 100 25.18 9.02 3.01
C GLY A 100 24.22 9.79 3.91
N GLY A 101 23.34 9.04 4.56
CA GLY A 101 22.44 9.51 5.60
C GLY A 101 21.54 8.35 6.00
N ALA A 102 21.44 8.05 7.30
CA ALA A 102 20.46 7.09 7.79
C ALA A 102 19.06 7.50 7.29
N TRP A 103 18.31 6.55 6.73
CA TRP A 103 16.93 6.80 6.32
C TRP A 103 16.14 7.33 7.53
N ARG A 104 15.65 8.57 7.42
CA ARG A 104 14.85 9.20 8.46
C ARG A 104 13.41 9.31 7.99
N VAL A 105 12.49 8.87 8.85
CA VAL A 105 11.06 9.10 8.64
C VAL A 105 10.82 10.61 8.70
N ARG A 106 10.24 11.17 7.63
CA ARG A 106 9.97 12.60 7.51
C ARG A 106 8.65 13.00 8.14
N TYR A 107 7.66 12.12 8.15
CA TYR A 107 6.41 12.35 8.85
C TYR A 107 5.66 11.03 9.10
N VAL A 108 4.73 11.07 10.05
CA VAL A 108 3.67 10.08 10.27
C VAL A 108 2.35 10.78 10.00
N GLY A 109 1.45 10.14 9.26
CA GLY A 109 0.21 10.75 8.86
C GLY A 109 -0.89 9.75 8.57
N VAL A 110 -2.12 10.26 8.45
CA VAL A 110 -3.30 9.51 8.00
C VAL A 110 -3.55 9.87 6.55
N MET A 111 -3.66 8.87 5.69
CA MET A 111 -4.06 9.09 4.29
C MET A 111 -5.59 9.08 4.19
N LEU A 112 -6.15 10.05 3.46
CA LEU A 112 -7.58 10.15 3.16
C LEU A 112 -7.92 9.32 1.90
N ASP A 113 -9.09 8.68 1.86
CA ASP A 113 -9.61 8.06 0.63
C ASP A 113 -10.26 9.10 -0.29
N PRO A 114 -10.50 8.80 -1.58
CA PRO A 114 -11.01 9.81 -2.51
C PRO A 114 -12.40 10.30 -2.10
N THR A 115 -13.24 9.41 -1.55
CA THR A 115 -14.56 9.78 -1.00
C THR A 115 -14.42 10.76 0.16
N SER A 116 -13.37 10.59 0.97
CA SER A 116 -13.03 11.54 2.06
C SER A 116 -12.69 12.90 1.53
N VAL A 117 -11.86 12.91 0.48
CA VAL A 117 -11.33 14.12 -0.11
C VAL A 117 -12.48 14.89 -0.73
N ASP A 118 -13.34 14.20 -1.48
CA ASP A 118 -14.54 14.77 -2.07
C ASP A 118 -15.51 15.28 -0.98
N ALA A 119 -15.72 14.50 0.09
CA ALA A 119 -16.58 14.90 1.20
C ALA A 119 -16.03 16.10 1.96
N LEU A 120 -14.72 16.15 2.18
CA LEU A 120 -14.04 17.27 2.85
C LEU A 120 -14.07 18.53 1.97
N ALA A 121 -13.79 18.41 0.67
CA ALA A 121 -13.86 19.50 -0.28
C ALA A 121 -15.29 20.03 -0.44
N ALA A 122 -16.30 19.17 -0.37
CA ALA A 122 -17.70 19.58 -0.40
C ALA A 122 -18.13 20.28 0.90
N ALA A 123 -17.68 19.79 2.06
CA ALA A 123 -18.00 20.36 3.36
C ALA A 123 -17.26 21.68 3.64
N VAL A 124 -16.01 21.77 3.19
CA VAL A 124 -15.12 22.93 3.38
C VAL A 124 -14.40 23.25 2.06
N PRO A 125 -15.04 23.99 1.15
CA PRO A 125 -14.48 24.30 -0.17
C PRO A 125 -13.15 25.07 -0.10
N PRO A 126 -12.17 24.76 -0.97
CA PRO A 126 -10.92 25.50 -1.08
C PRO A 126 -11.13 27.00 -1.37
N ARG A 127 -10.39 27.86 -0.66
CA ARG A 127 -10.46 29.34 -0.80
C ARG A 127 -9.31 29.94 -1.62
N HIS A 128 -8.24 29.17 -1.87
CA HIS A 128 -7.03 29.64 -2.52
C HIS A 128 -6.68 28.81 -3.77
N PRO A 129 -5.91 29.37 -4.73
CA PRO A 129 -5.61 28.71 -6.00
C PRO A 129 -4.82 27.41 -5.87
N ASN A 130 -3.92 27.30 -4.88
CA ASN A 130 -3.14 26.09 -4.66
C ASN A 130 -3.90 25.14 -3.74
N VAL A 131 -4.78 24.34 -4.34
CA VAL A 131 -5.42 23.22 -3.66
C VAL A 131 -4.37 22.13 -3.49
N THR A 132 -3.75 22.07 -2.31
CA THR A 132 -2.94 20.91 -1.92
C THR A 132 -3.84 19.69 -2.08
N GLY A 133 -3.40 18.61 -2.72
CA GLY A 133 -4.27 17.49 -3.15
C GLY A 133 -5.08 16.76 -2.06
N GLN A 134 -5.14 17.27 -0.84
CA GLN A 134 -6.01 16.87 0.28
C GLN A 134 -5.87 15.39 0.66
N GLN A 135 -4.75 14.73 0.34
CA GLN A 135 -4.65 13.28 0.47
C GLN A 135 -4.19 12.81 1.85
N HIS A 136 -3.78 13.71 2.75
CA HIS A 136 -3.26 13.30 4.05
C HIS A 136 -3.39 14.35 5.16
N LEU A 137 -3.51 13.84 6.37
CA LEU A 137 -3.33 14.52 7.66
C LEU A 137 -1.92 14.22 8.15
N THR A 138 -1.16 15.25 8.54
CA THR A 138 0.11 15.03 9.26
C THR A 138 -0.18 14.89 10.76
N LEU A 139 0.21 13.75 11.35
CA LEU A 139 0.13 13.51 12.79
C LEU A 139 1.41 13.99 13.48
N CYS A 140 2.56 13.71 12.89
CA CYS A 140 3.85 14.18 13.37
C CYS A 140 4.80 14.39 12.18
N PHE A 141 5.54 15.49 12.19
CA PHE A 141 6.58 15.79 11.20
C PHE A 141 7.95 15.64 11.87
N GLU A 142 8.83 14.86 11.24
CA GLU A 142 10.15 14.48 11.74
C GLU A 142 10.12 13.82 13.13
N PRO A 143 9.44 12.66 13.26
CA PRO A 143 9.21 12.03 14.55
C PRO A 143 10.51 11.68 15.26
N ALA A 144 10.54 11.92 16.58
CA ALA A 144 11.53 11.36 17.48
C ALA A 144 11.40 9.82 17.54
N ALA A 145 12.45 9.14 18.03
CA ALA A 145 12.47 7.68 18.09
C ALA A 145 11.29 7.08 18.88
N ALA A 146 10.86 7.74 19.96
CA ALA A 146 9.71 7.30 20.76
C ALA A 146 8.36 7.47 20.03
N GLU A 147 8.19 8.59 19.31
CA GLU A 147 6.99 8.86 18.50
C GLU A 147 6.91 7.88 17.33
N LEU A 148 8.06 7.59 16.70
CA LEU A 148 8.14 6.58 15.65
C LEU A 148 7.85 5.18 16.20
N ALA A 149 8.38 4.83 17.37
CA ALA A 149 8.09 3.55 18.02
C ALA A 149 6.60 3.39 18.37
N ALA A 150 5.92 4.48 18.75
CA ALA A 150 4.47 4.49 18.97
C ALA A 150 3.67 4.44 17.67
N ALA A 151 4.18 5.02 16.58
CA ALA A 151 3.52 5.04 15.27
C ALA A 151 3.64 3.72 14.50
N LEU A 152 4.79 3.05 14.59
CA LEU A 152 5.08 1.83 13.82
C LEU A 152 4.01 0.73 13.98
N PRO A 153 3.47 0.43 15.18
CA PRO A 153 2.40 -0.54 15.36
C PRO A 153 1.08 -0.16 14.66
N LEU A 154 0.87 1.13 14.40
CA LEU A 154 -0.38 1.64 13.83
C LEU A 154 -0.35 1.76 12.31
N LEU A 155 0.80 1.59 11.65
CA LEU A 155 0.90 1.72 10.20
C LEU A 155 -0.05 0.76 9.48
N GLY A 156 -0.87 1.31 8.58
CA GLY A 156 -1.91 0.57 7.85
C GLY A 156 -3.23 0.39 8.61
N THR A 157 -3.30 0.82 9.87
CA THR A 157 -4.55 0.82 10.64
C THR A 157 -5.51 1.87 10.10
N LEU A 158 -6.77 1.47 9.98
CA LEU A 158 -7.85 2.36 9.56
C LEU A 158 -8.31 3.19 10.74
N CYS A 159 -8.61 4.46 10.48
CA CYS A 159 -9.11 5.36 11.52
C CYS A 159 -10.18 6.31 10.95
N THR A 160 -11.06 6.74 11.84
CA THR A 160 -12.08 7.73 11.55
C THR A 160 -11.56 9.10 11.96
N LEU A 161 -11.74 10.10 11.10
CA LEU A 161 -11.44 11.49 11.44
C LEU A 161 -12.74 12.25 11.62
N ARG A 162 -12.74 13.18 12.57
CA ARG A 162 -13.77 14.18 12.74
C ARG A 162 -13.11 15.54 12.57
N VAL A 163 -13.59 16.31 11.60
CA VAL A 163 -13.21 17.72 11.47
C VAL A 163 -13.68 18.46 12.72
N GLU A 164 -12.87 19.34 13.30
CA GLU A 164 -13.19 20.10 14.52
C GLU A 164 -13.32 21.61 14.33
N ALA A 165 -12.48 22.21 13.48
CA ALA A 165 -12.62 23.62 13.10
C ALA A 165 -11.96 23.89 11.74
N GLU A 166 -12.41 24.94 11.06
CA GLU A 166 -11.70 25.55 9.92
C GLU A 166 -10.89 26.76 10.42
N ALA A 167 -9.64 26.86 9.98
CA ALA A 167 -8.81 28.06 10.12
C ALA A 167 -8.46 28.56 8.71
N SER A 168 -8.71 29.85 8.45
CA SER A 168 -8.40 30.46 7.14
C SER A 168 -8.03 31.93 7.26
N ASP A 169 -7.15 32.38 6.37
CA ASP A 169 -6.81 33.79 6.16
C ASP A 169 -6.51 34.05 4.68
N SER A 170 -5.95 35.21 4.35
CA SER A 170 -5.59 35.57 2.97
C SER A 170 -4.44 34.74 2.36
N ARG A 171 -3.76 33.92 3.16
CA ARG A 171 -2.56 33.16 2.77
C ARG A 171 -2.80 31.65 2.76
N GLY A 172 -3.68 31.14 3.61
CA GLY A 172 -3.94 29.71 3.71
C GLY A 172 -5.29 29.33 4.29
N GLN A 173 -5.60 28.05 4.18
CA GLN A 173 -6.79 27.41 4.71
C GLN A 173 -6.44 26.01 5.19
N ALA A 174 -6.86 25.66 6.40
CA ALA A 174 -6.67 24.34 6.98
C ALA A 174 -7.86 23.98 7.87
N VAL A 175 -8.05 22.68 8.11
CA VAL A 175 -9.00 22.19 9.11
C VAL A 175 -8.26 21.47 10.22
N THR A 176 -8.61 21.75 11.47
CA THR A 176 -8.21 20.89 12.59
C THR A 176 -9.09 19.65 12.60
N VAL A 177 -8.50 18.52 12.98
CA VAL A 177 -9.18 17.24 13.00
C VAL A 177 -8.86 16.50 14.29
N ALA A 178 -9.87 15.82 14.84
CA ALA A 178 -9.68 14.83 15.88
C ALA A 178 -9.85 13.43 15.31
N LEU A 179 -9.12 12.48 15.90
CA LEU A 179 -9.41 11.09 15.65
C LEU A 179 -10.69 10.67 16.39
N ALA A 180 -11.57 9.97 15.70
CA ALA A 180 -12.83 9.47 16.23
C ALA A 180 -12.87 7.94 16.41
N THR A 181 -11.71 7.27 16.34
CA THR A 181 -11.54 5.84 16.67
C THR A 181 -10.99 5.72 18.09
N PRO A 182 -11.82 5.44 19.12
CA PRO A 182 -11.42 5.46 20.52
C PRO A 182 -10.27 4.50 20.84
N GLU A 183 -10.18 3.39 20.12
CA GLU A 183 -9.18 2.34 20.31
C GLU A 183 -7.75 2.80 19.98
N LEU A 184 -7.61 3.92 19.27
CA LEU A 184 -6.32 4.47 18.85
C LEU A 184 -5.91 5.71 19.66
N ALA A 185 -6.79 6.21 20.54
CA ALA A 185 -6.60 7.49 21.23
C ALA A 185 -5.30 7.55 22.06
N ASP A 186 -5.01 6.50 22.85
CA ASP A 186 -3.82 6.45 23.70
C ASP A 186 -2.51 6.37 22.88
N SER A 187 -2.53 5.56 21.82
CA SER A 187 -1.36 5.40 20.94
C SER A 187 -1.08 6.68 20.14
N LEU A 188 -2.11 7.44 19.79
CA LEU A 188 -1.98 8.72 19.10
C LEU A 188 -1.53 9.83 20.02
N GLY A 189 -2.01 9.85 21.27
CA GLY A 189 -1.47 10.75 22.30
C GLY A 189 0.04 10.62 22.39
N ALA A 190 0.59 9.41 22.30
CA ALA A 190 2.03 9.17 22.29
C ALA A 190 2.74 9.62 20.99
N ILE A 191 2.06 9.60 19.84
CA ILE A 191 2.60 10.04 18.54
C ILE A 191 2.59 11.57 18.41
N THR A 192 1.55 12.22 18.95
CA THR A 192 1.35 13.68 18.87
C THR A 192 1.84 14.41 20.12
N ALA A 193 2.40 13.70 21.12
CA ALA A 193 2.85 14.27 22.39
C ALA A 193 3.99 15.28 22.22
N GLY A 194 4.78 15.17 21.14
CA GLY A 194 5.88 16.08 20.84
C GLY A 194 6.98 16.02 21.89
N GLY A 195 8.05 15.26 21.63
CA GLY A 195 9.23 15.18 22.51
C GLY A 195 9.93 16.52 22.80
N SER A 196 9.50 17.62 22.16
CA SER A 196 10.03 18.97 22.33
C SER A 196 9.02 20.00 22.89
N GLY A 197 7.86 19.57 23.42
CA GLY A 197 6.82 20.51 23.89
C GLY A 197 6.01 21.19 22.77
N ARG A 198 6.13 20.72 21.52
CA ARG A 198 5.26 21.11 20.39
C ARG A 198 4.00 20.23 20.41
N ARG A 199 2.87 20.79 20.85
CA ARG A 199 1.55 20.24 20.53
C ARG A 199 1.08 20.88 19.24
N ASP A 200 1.40 20.26 18.11
CA ASP A 200 0.80 20.64 16.83
C ASP A 200 -0.59 19.98 16.77
N SER A 201 -1.66 20.80 16.72
CA SER A 201 -3.01 20.29 16.53
C SER A 201 -3.07 19.55 15.19
N PRO A 202 -3.52 18.28 15.15
CA PRO A 202 -3.62 17.54 13.90
C PRO A 202 -4.51 18.32 12.94
N HIS A 203 -4.02 18.56 11.72
CA HIS A 203 -4.73 19.36 10.73
C HIS A 203 -4.45 18.91 9.30
N ILE A 204 -5.39 19.25 8.43
CA ILE A 204 -5.30 19.04 6.99
C ILE A 204 -5.22 20.41 6.33
N THR A 205 -4.17 20.66 5.56
CA THR A 205 -4.11 21.82 4.67
C THR A 205 -5.10 21.63 3.54
N LEU A 206 -5.97 22.61 3.31
CA LEU A 206 -6.96 22.57 2.23
C LEU A 206 -6.49 23.34 1.01
N SER A 207 -5.99 24.56 1.21
CA SER A 207 -5.48 25.40 0.13
C SER A 207 -4.53 26.49 0.61
N THR A 208 -3.64 26.95 -0.27
CA THR A 208 -2.71 28.06 -0.01
C THR A 208 -2.67 29.07 -1.15
N ALA A 209 -2.37 30.33 -0.82
CA ALA A 209 -2.12 31.37 -1.80
C ALA A 209 -0.82 31.10 -2.57
N ASP A 210 -0.60 31.83 -3.68
CA ASP A 210 0.62 31.69 -4.47
C ASP A 210 1.87 32.06 -3.64
N GLY A 211 2.88 31.19 -3.73
CA GLY A 211 4.13 31.34 -2.97
C GLY A 211 4.00 31.01 -1.47
N VAL A 212 2.87 30.45 -1.02
CA VAL A 212 2.68 30.00 0.37
C VAL A 212 2.76 28.47 0.45
N GLU A 213 3.74 28.00 1.22
CA GLU A 213 3.95 26.58 1.50
C GLU A 213 2.87 25.99 2.42
N ALA A 214 2.56 24.71 2.23
CA ALA A 214 1.55 24.00 3.04
C ALA A 214 1.90 24.00 4.55
N CYS A 215 3.18 24.09 4.90
CA CYS A 215 3.61 24.16 6.30
C CYS A 215 3.11 25.43 7.03
N TYR A 216 2.65 26.46 6.31
CA TYR A 216 1.99 27.63 6.89
C TYR A 216 0.73 27.26 7.68
N SER A 217 0.06 26.16 7.34
CA SER A 217 -1.11 25.68 8.07
C SER A 217 -0.84 25.43 9.56
N ASN A 218 0.41 25.11 9.96
CA ASN A 218 0.81 25.00 11.36
C ASN A 218 0.65 26.32 12.12
N GLU A 219 0.93 27.45 11.48
CA GLU A 219 0.76 28.78 12.08
C GLU A 219 -0.72 29.17 12.12
N LEU A 220 -1.46 28.80 11.07
CA LEU A 220 -2.87 29.13 10.88
C LEU A 220 -3.76 28.47 11.94
N VAL A 221 -3.55 27.17 12.21
CA VAL A 221 -4.38 26.42 13.18
C VAL A 221 -4.10 26.78 14.65
N ARG A 222 -2.95 27.40 14.95
CA ARG A 222 -2.62 27.87 16.31
C ARG A 222 -3.41 29.12 16.74
N ARG A 223 -4.18 29.74 15.84
CA ARG A 223 -4.84 31.04 16.05
C ARG A 223 -6.34 30.98 16.42
N GLU A 224 -7.01 29.82 16.28
CA GLU A 224 -8.43 29.44 16.59
C GLU A 224 -9.63 30.34 16.16
N GLY A 225 -10.72 29.69 15.71
CA GLY A 225 -12.11 30.05 16.07
C GLY A 225 -13.19 30.18 14.98
N VAL A 226 -13.83 29.07 14.51
CA VAL A 226 -15.18 29.06 13.86
C VAL A 226 -15.92 27.72 14.11
N PRO A 227 -17.24 27.66 14.39
CA PRO A 227 -17.99 26.41 14.62
C PRO A 227 -18.36 25.64 13.32
N LEU A 228 -18.44 24.31 13.41
CA LEU A 228 -18.68 23.39 12.28
C LEU A 228 -20.14 22.96 12.03
N PRO A 229 -20.48 22.55 10.78
CA PRO A 229 -21.60 21.67 10.47
C PRO A 229 -21.30 20.18 10.74
N ARG A 230 -22.36 19.37 10.94
CA ARG A 230 -22.34 17.97 11.41
C ARG A 230 -21.64 16.94 10.47
N ALA A 231 -21.07 15.92 11.12
CA ALA A 231 -20.15 14.88 10.64
C ALA A 231 -20.64 13.93 9.53
N THR A 232 -19.68 13.42 8.73
CA THR A 232 -19.81 12.29 7.80
C THR A 232 -18.72 11.21 8.05
N ALA A 233 -18.99 9.99 7.56
CA ALA A 233 -18.53 8.67 8.00
C ALA A 233 -17.03 8.31 7.67
N PRO A 234 -16.50 7.14 8.11
CA PRO A 234 -15.06 6.85 8.20
C PRO A 234 -14.39 6.39 6.90
N LEU A 235 -13.05 6.52 6.82
CA LEU A 235 -12.28 6.69 5.58
C LEU A 235 -10.92 5.93 5.56
N LEU A 236 -10.44 5.50 4.38
CA LEU A 236 -9.38 4.49 4.13
C LEU A 236 -8.14 5.00 3.34
N VAL A 237 -7.03 4.23 3.30
CA VAL A 237 -5.69 4.65 2.78
C VAL A 237 -5.58 4.64 1.23
N THR A 238 -4.98 5.68 0.58
CA THR A 238 -4.86 5.79 -0.91
C THR A 238 -3.49 6.08 -1.54
N GLY A 239 -3.29 5.47 -2.72
CA GLY A 239 -2.40 5.87 -3.81
C GLY A 239 -2.79 5.10 -5.08
N LYS A 240 -2.68 5.70 -6.27
CA LYS A 240 -2.89 5.02 -7.56
C LYS A 240 -1.56 4.50 -8.11
N TYR A 241 -1.58 3.32 -8.74
CA TYR A 241 -0.37 2.65 -9.24
C TYR A 241 -0.43 2.38 -10.74
N ASP A 242 0.70 2.57 -11.41
CA ASP A 242 0.89 2.25 -12.84
C ASP A 242 1.06 0.74 -13.05
N LEU A 243 1.64 0.05 -12.06
CA LEU A 243 1.72 -1.41 -12.02
C LEU A 243 1.24 -1.94 -10.67
N ILE A 244 0.37 -2.93 -10.68
CA ILE A 244 0.13 -3.80 -9.52
C ILE A 244 0.62 -5.19 -9.87
N TRP A 245 1.54 -5.75 -9.10
CA TRP A 245 2.09 -7.10 -9.30
C TRP A 245 1.58 -8.06 -8.23
N ASP A 246 0.60 -8.90 -8.59
CA ASP A 246 0.10 -9.96 -7.71
C ASP A 246 0.82 -11.29 -8.03
N CYS A 247 1.64 -11.75 -7.09
CA CYS A 247 2.23 -13.07 -7.13
C CYS A 247 1.89 -13.80 -5.84
N THR A 248 1.16 -14.90 -5.95
CA THR A 248 0.77 -15.77 -4.83
C THR A 248 -0.06 -15.11 -3.73
N PHE A 249 -0.55 -13.88 -3.92
CA PHE A 249 -1.42 -13.20 -2.96
C PHE A 249 -2.88 -13.57 -3.17
N LEU A 250 -3.42 -13.41 -4.38
CA LEU A 250 -4.81 -13.79 -4.68
C LEU A 250 -5.11 -15.26 -4.34
N CYS A 251 -4.20 -16.18 -4.70
CA CYS A 251 -4.38 -17.61 -4.42
C CYS A 251 -4.21 -17.94 -2.94
N ALA A 252 -3.63 -17.06 -2.14
CA ALA A 252 -3.49 -17.19 -0.69
C ALA A 252 -4.75 -16.70 0.06
N LEU A 253 -5.60 -15.91 -0.58
CA LEU A 253 -6.84 -15.41 0.00
C LEU A 253 -7.92 -16.49 0.05
N GLU A 254 -8.65 -16.50 1.17
CA GLU A 254 -9.91 -17.24 1.30
C GLU A 254 -10.88 -16.86 0.18
N PRO A 255 -11.64 -17.81 -0.40
CA PRO A 255 -12.54 -17.55 -1.52
C PRO A 255 -13.48 -16.35 -1.31
N ALA A 256 -13.99 -16.18 -0.09
CA ALA A 256 -14.89 -15.08 0.27
C ALA A 256 -14.26 -13.68 0.19
N ALA A 257 -12.92 -13.57 0.26
CA ALA A 257 -12.22 -12.29 0.18
C ALA A 257 -11.87 -11.86 -1.25
N ARG A 258 -12.01 -12.75 -2.25
CA ARG A 258 -11.50 -12.53 -3.61
C ARG A 258 -12.28 -11.48 -4.40
N GLY A 259 -13.58 -11.34 -4.14
CA GLY A 259 -14.39 -10.25 -4.71
C GLY A 259 -13.88 -8.89 -4.26
N ARG A 260 -13.64 -8.73 -2.95
CA ARG A 260 -13.06 -7.50 -2.38
C ARG A 260 -11.65 -7.22 -2.90
N TRP A 261 -10.84 -8.27 -3.11
CA TRP A 261 -9.54 -8.11 -3.76
C TRP A 261 -9.69 -7.50 -5.16
N ALA A 262 -10.63 -7.98 -5.98
CA ALA A 262 -10.83 -7.48 -7.34
C ALA A 262 -11.25 -6.00 -7.34
N GLU A 263 -12.20 -5.64 -6.47
CA GLU A 263 -12.62 -4.25 -6.27
C GLU A 263 -11.46 -3.36 -5.81
N GLN A 264 -10.63 -3.88 -4.89
CA GLN A 264 -9.46 -3.15 -4.40
C GLN A 264 -8.41 -2.96 -5.50
N MET A 265 -8.13 -3.96 -6.33
CA MET A 265 -7.20 -3.81 -7.45
C MET A 265 -7.70 -2.75 -8.44
N ARG A 266 -9.00 -2.73 -8.74
CA ARG A 266 -9.63 -1.66 -9.55
C ARG A 266 -9.44 -0.28 -8.88
N ALA A 267 -9.72 -0.19 -7.58
CA ALA A 267 -9.64 1.05 -6.83
C ALA A 267 -8.20 1.60 -6.72
N LEU A 268 -7.20 0.72 -6.71
CA LEU A 268 -5.78 1.10 -6.59
C LEU A 268 -5.10 1.35 -7.94
N LEU A 269 -5.66 0.88 -9.05
CA LEU A 269 -5.02 1.04 -10.35
C LEU A 269 -5.21 2.45 -10.93
N ALA A 270 -4.13 3.04 -11.42
CA ALA A 270 -4.14 4.32 -12.13
C ALA A 270 -4.83 4.18 -13.50
N PRO A 271 -5.39 5.28 -14.05
CA PRO A 271 -5.82 5.31 -15.45
C PRO A 271 -4.66 4.89 -16.37
N GLY A 272 -4.91 3.91 -17.26
CA GLY A 272 -3.87 3.36 -18.14
C GLY A 272 -2.86 2.41 -17.45
N GLY A 273 -2.98 2.20 -16.14
CA GLY A 273 -2.17 1.27 -15.39
C GLY A 273 -2.47 -0.19 -15.74
N GLU A 274 -1.62 -1.08 -15.23
CA GLU A 274 -1.71 -2.51 -15.45
C GLU A 274 -1.73 -3.27 -14.12
N LEU A 275 -2.67 -4.20 -13.98
CA LEU A 275 -2.57 -5.27 -13.00
C LEU A 275 -1.93 -6.46 -13.70
N LEU A 276 -0.82 -6.96 -13.17
CA LEU A 276 -0.12 -8.13 -13.67
C LEU A 276 -0.22 -9.24 -12.61
N THR A 277 -0.76 -10.40 -12.99
CA THR A 277 -0.97 -11.51 -12.06
C THR A 277 -0.20 -12.75 -12.51
N ALA A 278 0.60 -13.34 -11.62
CA ALA A 278 1.02 -14.73 -11.74
C ALA A 278 -0.09 -15.64 -11.20
N VAL A 279 -0.92 -16.20 -12.07
CA VAL A 279 -1.96 -17.15 -11.66
C VAL A 279 -1.33 -18.52 -11.45
N PHE A 280 -1.32 -18.92 -10.18
CA PHE A 280 -0.66 -20.10 -9.63
C PHE A 280 -1.41 -20.56 -8.36
N PRO A 281 -1.36 -21.85 -8.01
CA PRO A 281 -1.09 -22.97 -8.89
C PRO A 281 -2.28 -23.20 -9.82
N ILE A 282 -2.01 -23.43 -11.11
CA ILE A 282 -2.99 -23.92 -12.07
C ILE A 282 -3.21 -25.42 -11.84
N GLY A 283 -4.47 -25.82 -11.86
CA GLY A 283 -4.89 -27.21 -11.74
C GLY A 283 -5.97 -27.37 -10.70
N GLU A 284 -6.15 -28.60 -10.23
CA GLU A 284 -7.14 -28.94 -9.22
C GLU A 284 -6.43 -29.36 -7.93
N ARG A 285 -6.86 -28.78 -6.80
CA ARG A 285 -6.44 -29.21 -5.46
C ARG A 285 -7.49 -28.82 -4.43
N ASP A 286 -7.59 -29.65 -3.40
CA ASP A 286 -8.42 -29.36 -2.24
C ASP A 286 -7.66 -28.48 -1.23
N GLY A 287 -8.41 -27.55 -0.62
CA GLY A 287 -7.91 -26.63 0.40
C GLY A 287 -6.92 -25.58 -0.12
N GLY A 288 -6.21 -24.95 0.80
CA GLY A 288 -5.30 -23.84 0.58
C GLY A 288 -4.76 -23.34 1.92
N PRO A 289 -3.92 -22.29 1.93
CA PRO A 289 -3.26 -21.66 0.77
C PRO A 289 -2.02 -22.44 0.27
N PRO A 290 -1.60 -22.30 -1.00
CA PRO A 290 -2.28 -21.56 -2.07
C PRO A 290 -3.41 -22.38 -2.69
N PHE A 291 -4.61 -21.82 -2.81
CA PHE A 291 -5.75 -22.48 -3.47
C PHE A 291 -5.51 -22.65 -4.96
N ALA A 292 -6.07 -23.71 -5.57
CA ALA A 292 -6.06 -23.88 -7.03
C ALA A 292 -6.68 -22.67 -7.74
N MET A 293 -6.00 -22.22 -8.79
CA MET A 293 -6.41 -21.09 -9.63
C MET A 293 -6.51 -21.51 -11.09
N SER A 294 -7.16 -20.66 -11.89
CA SER A 294 -7.19 -20.79 -13.34
C SER A 294 -7.40 -19.40 -13.94
N VAL A 295 -6.95 -19.19 -15.18
CA VAL A 295 -7.19 -17.92 -15.89
C VAL A 295 -8.70 -17.61 -15.96
N PRO A 296 -9.61 -18.56 -16.28
CA PRO A 296 -11.05 -18.33 -16.22
C PRO A 296 -11.55 -17.89 -14.84
N ARG A 297 -11.01 -18.45 -13.74
CA ARG A 297 -11.39 -18.04 -12.38
C ARG A 297 -10.97 -16.60 -12.09
N VAL A 298 -9.76 -16.19 -12.49
CA VAL A 298 -9.32 -14.80 -12.32
C VAL A 298 -10.16 -13.84 -13.19
N ARG A 299 -10.48 -14.23 -14.43
CA ARG A 299 -11.41 -13.48 -15.31
C ARG A 299 -12.76 -13.25 -14.63
N SER A 300 -13.34 -14.29 -14.04
CA SER A 300 -14.64 -14.19 -13.37
C SER A 300 -14.67 -13.22 -12.19
N LEU A 301 -13.51 -12.91 -11.60
CA LEU A 301 -13.37 -11.92 -10.54
C LEU A 301 -13.17 -10.50 -11.10
N LEU A 302 -12.33 -10.37 -12.14
CA LEU A 302 -11.85 -9.09 -12.64
C LEU A 302 -12.77 -8.45 -13.69
N GLU A 303 -13.35 -9.24 -14.59
CA GLU A 303 -14.21 -8.73 -15.67
C GLU A 303 -15.48 -8.01 -15.17
N PRO A 304 -16.17 -8.48 -14.11
CA PRO A 304 -17.31 -7.76 -13.54
C PRO A 304 -16.95 -6.38 -12.99
N VAL A 305 -15.73 -6.23 -12.44
CA VAL A 305 -15.23 -4.96 -11.92
C VAL A 305 -14.48 -4.14 -12.98
N GLY A 306 -14.70 -4.44 -14.27
CA GLY A 306 -14.30 -3.57 -15.38
C GLY A 306 -12.91 -3.80 -15.95
N PHE A 307 -12.20 -4.84 -15.53
CA PHE A 307 -10.96 -5.24 -16.20
C PHE A 307 -11.23 -6.02 -17.49
N GLU A 308 -10.25 -5.99 -18.38
CA GLU A 308 -10.10 -6.90 -19.49
C GLU A 308 -8.66 -7.45 -19.53
N ALA A 309 -8.51 -8.70 -19.95
CA ALA A 309 -7.18 -9.29 -20.13
C ALA A 309 -6.56 -8.73 -21.41
N ALA A 310 -5.46 -7.98 -21.28
CA ALA A 310 -4.72 -7.41 -22.39
C ALA A 310 -3.72 -8.41 -23.00
N VAL A 311 -3.06 -9.21 -22.16
CA VAL A 311 -2.12 -10.27 -22.57
C VAL A 311 -2.33 -11.48 -21.69
N VAL A 312 -2.47 -12.66 -22.28
CA VAL A 312 -2.58 -13.94 -21.58
C VAL A 312 -1.44 -14.85 -22.04
N ARG A 313 -0.59 -15.28 -21.10
CA ARG A 313 0.36 -16.37 -21.29
C ARG A 313 -0.06 -17.50 -20.36
N ASP A 314 -0.89 -18.40 -20.86
CA ASP A 314 -1.58 -19.43 -20.06
C ASP A 314 -0.68 -20.60 -19.64
N ASN A 315 0.50 -20.73 -20.25
CA ASN A 315 1.50 -21.74 -19.92
C ASN A 315 2.91 -21.15 -20.07
N LEU A 316 3.45 -20.63 -18.97
CA LEU A 316 4.83 -20.13 -18.98
C LEU A 316 5.84 -21.25 -19.22
N PRO A 317 6.96 -20.98 -19.93
CA PRO A 317 8.10 -21.89 -20.00
C PRO A 317 8.54 -22.31 -18.60
N HIS A 318 9.04 -23.53 -18.46
CA HIS A 318 9.32 -24.13 -17.16
C HIS A 318 10.33 -23.31 -16.32
N GLU A 319 11.29 -22.65 -16.98
CA GLU A 319 12.25 -21.73 -16.40
C GLU A 319 11.64 -20.40 -15.92
N GLU A 320 10.44 -20.05 -16.38
CA GLU A 320 9.70 -18.85 -15.97
C GLU A 320 8.61 -19.15 -14.94
N GLN A 321 8.27 -20.42 -14.68
CA GLN A 321 7.20 -20.77 -13.75
C GLN A 321 7.55 -20.46 -12.30
N HIS A 322 6.52 -20.10 -11.51
CA HIS A 322 6.66 -19.87 -10.09
C HIS A 322 7.00 -21.18 -9.38
N ARG A 323 8.16 -21.22 -8.70
CA ARG A 323 8.64 -22.39 -7.96
C ARG A 323 9.74 -21.98 -6.96
N ARG A 324 9.98 -22.81 -5.95
CA ARG A 324 11.20 -22.65 -5.13
C ARG A 324 12.43 -23.15 -5.88
N PRO A 325 13.64 -22.74 -5.49
CA PRO A 325 14.88 -23.33 -6.03
C PRO A 325 14.96 -24.85 -5.83
N SER A 326 14.41 -25.35 -4.73
CA SER A 326 14.40 -26.77 -4.36
C SER A 326 13.25 -27.59 -4.96
N ASP A 327 12.29 -26.97 -5.66
CA ASP A 327 11.16 -27.70 -6.24
C ASP A 327 11.60 -28.51 -7.47
N GLU A 328 11.27 -29.81 -7.47
CA GLU A 328 11.50 -30.69 -8.62
C GLU A 328 10.72 -30.20 -9.86
N LEU A 329 11.32 -30.32 -11.05
CA LEU A 329 10.69 -29.96 -12.33
C LEU A 329 9.35 -30.68 -12.57
N SER A 330 9.21 -31.91 -12.08
CA SER A 330 7.99 -32.71 -12.12
C SER A 330 6.81 -31.97 -11.46
N SER A 331 7.04 -31.38 -10.28
CA SER A 331 6.06 -30.64 -9.50
C SER A 331 5.63 -29.31 -10.13
N VAL A 332 6.48 -28.77 -11.00
CA VAL A 332 6.24 -27.51 -11.73
C VAL A 332 5.29 -27.79 -12.90
N ARG A 333 5.51 -28.89 -13.62
CA ARG A 333 4.62 -29.35 -14.70
C ARG A 333 3.18 -29.58 -14.23
N THR A 334 2.99 -30.05 -13.00
CA THR A 334 1.66 -30.36 -12.46
C THR A 334 0.94 -29.16 -11.87
N ARG A 335 1.67 -28.13 -11.43
CA ARG A 335 1.10 -26.93 -10.80
C ARG A 335 1.01 -25.72 -11.73
N GLY A 336 1.81 -25.64 -12.79
CA GLY A 336 1.74 -24.60 -13.82
C GLY A 336 1.86 -23.15 -13.32
N THR A 337 2.07 -22.21 -14.23
CA THR A 337 1.90 -20.78 -13.93
C THR A 337 1.47 -20.07 -15.20
N ALA A 338 0.42 -19.25 -15.11
CA ALA A 338 0.07 -18.31 -16.16
C ALA A 338 0.47 -16.89 -15.73
N LEU A 339 0.85 -16.07 -16.71
CA LEU A 339 1.04 -14.64 -16.52
C LEU A 339 -0.03 -13.90 -17.31
N VAL A 340 -0.81 -13.08 -16.62
CA VAL A 340 -1.89 -12.32 -17.25
C VAL A 340 -1.76 -10.85 -16.92
N SER A 341 -1.79 -10.03 -17.97
CA SER A 341 -1.87 -8.57 -17.91
C SER A 341 -3.33 -8.16 -18.02
N TRP A 342 -3.77 -7.30 -17.11
CA TRP A 342 -5.13 -6.80 -17.01
C TRP A 342 -5.12 -5.27 -17.07
N ARG A 343 -6.06 -4.71 -17.83
CA ARG A 343 -6.28 -3.26 -17.93
C ARG A 343 -7.74 -2.94 -17.67
N LEU A 344 -8.02 -1.74 -17.20
CA LEU A 344 -9.40 -1.27 -17.13
C LEU A 344 -9.91 -0.98 -18.54
N ARG A 345 -11.11 -1.48 -18.86
CA ARG A 345 -11.79 -1.19 -20.13
C ARG A 345 -11.90 0.33 -20.30
N SER A 346 -11.54 0.82 -21.48
CA SER A 346 -11.75 2.23 -21.82
C SER A 346 -13.25 2.53 -21.78
N THR A 347 -13.66 3.53 -21.01
CA THR A 347 -15.02 4.03 -21.06
C THR A 347 -15.20 4.74 -22.40
N LYS A 348 -15.97 4.13 -23.30
CA LYS A 348 -16.50 4.83 -24.48
C LYS A 348 -17.48 5.91 -24.05
#